data_AF-A0A829NHH9-F1
#
_entry.id   AF-A0A829NHH9-F1
#
_cell.length_a   1.000
_cell.length_b   1.000
_cell.length_c   1.000
_cell.angle_alpha   90.00
_cell.angle_beta   90.00
_cell.angle_gamma   90.00
#
_symmetry.space_group_name_H-M   'P 1'
#
loop_
_entity.id
_entity.type
_entity.pdbx_description
1 polymer ?
#
loop_
_entity_poly.entity_id
_entity_poly.type
_entity_poly.pdbx_seq_one_letter_code
_entity_poly.pdbx_strand_id
1 'polypeptide(L)' 'MNNFKDITDYAGLSKSVLNYMDVLKILKIFGEIRDIKKEIAIFYLKMCMKGRKSIADKILSKMGRKNIGDWLKL' A
#
# COMPACT_ATOMS: atom_id res chain seq x y z
N MET A 1 1.39 14.78 10.29
CA MET A 1 1.45 14.52 8.84
C MET A 1 0.01 14.27 8.40
N ASN A 2 -0.54 15.14 7.55
CA ASN A 2 -1.97 15.12 7.23
C ASN A 2 -2.18 14.26 6.00
N ASN A 3 -2.14 12.93 6.19
CA ASN A 3 -2.13 11.90 5.13
C ASN A 3 -3.24 12.10 4.09
N PHE A 4 -4.36 12.71 4.47
CA PHE A 4 -5.46 13.03 3.57
C PHE A 4 -5.07 14.07 2.51
N LYS A 5 -4.34 15.12 2.90
CA LYS A 5 -3.89 16.20 2.00
C LYS A 5 -2.90 15.68 0.96
N ASP A 6 -1.98 14.82 1.39
CA ASP A 6 -0.99 14.22 0.49
C ASP A 6 -1.67 13.32 -0.56
N ILE A 7 -2.73 12.58 -0.18
CA ILE A 7 -3.51 11.74 -1.09
C ILE A 7 -4.32 12.59 -2.07
N THR A 8 -4.95 13.68 -1.62
CA THR A 8 -5.71 14.57 -2.51
C THR A 8 -4.81 15.31 -3.50
N ASP A 9 -3.65 15.78 -3.06
CA ASP A 9 -2.68 16.48 -3.91
C ASP A 9 -2.08 15.53 -4.94
N TYR A 10 -1.69 14.31 -4.52
CA TYR A 10 -1.16 13.28 -5.42
C TYR A 10 -2.19 12.80 -6.46
N ALA A 11 -3.47 12.79 -6.09
CA ALA A 11 -4.57 12.45 -7.00
C ALA A 11 -5.05 13.62 -7.87
N GLY A 12 -4.45 14.82 -7.74
CA GLY A 12 -4.82 16.00 -8.51
C GLY A 12 -6.24 16.51 -8.22
N LEU A 13 -6.69 16.38 -6.97
CA LEU A 13 -8.06 16.72 -6.55
C LEU A 13 -8.09 18.14 -5.97
N SER A 14 -8.92 19.01 -6.55
CA SER A 14 -9.00 20.44 -6.19
C SER A 14 -10.06 20.78 -5.14
N LYS A 15 -10.83 19.81 -4.62
CA LYS A 15 -11.99 20.04 -3.73
C LYS A 15 -11.87 19.29 -2.41
N SER A 16 -12.41 19.89 -1.34
CA SER A 16 -12.46 19.35 0.03
C SER A 16 -13.42 18.17 0.23
N VAL A 17 -14.29 17.90 -0.75
CA VAL A 17 -15.29 16.82 -0.71
C VAL A 17 -15.05 15.91 -1.91
N LEU A 18 -14.77 14.63 -1.64
CA LEU A 18 -14.53 13.60 -2.65
C LEU A 18 -15.86 13.23 -3.33
N ASN A 19 -15.91 13.31 -4.66
CA ASN A 19 -17.00 12.72 -5.44
C ASN A 19 -16.61 11.30 -5.93
N TYR A 20 -17.57 10.57 -6.50
CA TYR A 20 -17.35 9.21 -6.98
C TYR A 20 -16.21 9.08 -8.00
N MET A 21 -16.06 10.05 -8.91
CA MET A 21 -14.97 10.06 -9.91
C MET A 21 -13.60 10.33 -9.27
N ASP A 22 -13.56 11.11 -8.20
CA ASP A 22 -12.35 11.36 -7.43
C ASP A 22 -11.90 10.08 -6.71
N VAL A 23 -12.85 9.32 -6.15
CA VAL A 23 -12.60 7.99 -5.56
C VAL A 23 -12.05 7.02 -6.61
N LEU A 24 -12.63 6.99 -7.82
CA LEU A 24 -12.12 6.14 -8.91
C LEU A 24 -10.71 6.53 -9.37
N LYS A 25 -10.36 7.82 -9.40
CA LYS A 25 -9.00 8.27 -9.72
C LYS A 25 -8.00 7.86 -8.64
N ILE A 26 -8.35 8.01 -7.37
CA ILE A 26 -7.53 7.52 -6.25
C ILE A 26 -7.33 6.00 -6.37
N LEU A 27 -8.42 5.24 -6.56
CA LEU A 27 -8.34 3.79 -6.74
C LEU A 27 -7.46 3.40 -7.95
N LYS A 28 -7.55 4.14 -9.06
CA LYS A 28 -6.72 3.91 -10.25
C LYS A 28 -5.22 4.17 -9.99
N ILE A 29 -4.89 5.13 -9.13
CA ILE A 29 -3.51 5.47 -8.75
C ILE A 29 -2.89 4.38 -7.89
N PHE A 30 -3.65 3.84 -6.93
CA PHE A 30 -3.16 2.82 -6.02
C PHE A 30 -3.17 1.40 -6.62
N GLY A 31 -3.74 1.22 -7.81
CA GLY A 31 -3.96 -0.10 -8.41
C GLY A 31 -5.03 -0.90 -7.66
N GLU A 32 -5.34 -2.12 -8.10
CA GLU A 32 -6.22 -2.97 -7.32
C GLU A 32 -5.51 -3.35 -6.00
N ILE A 33 -6.26 -3.52 -4.91
CA ILE A 33 -5.73 -4.09 -3.65
C ILE A 33 -4.99 -5.42 -3.91
N ARG A 34 -5.40 -6.16 -4.95
CA ARG A 34 -4.75 -7.36 -5.46
C ARG A 34 -3.30 -7.12 -5.92
N ASP A 35 -3.04 -6.00 -6.60
CA ASP A 35 -1.70 -5.64 -7.09
C ASP A 35 -0.77 -5.30 -5.94
N ILE A 36 -1.26 -4.56 -4.95
CA ILE A 36 -0.51 -4.23 -3.72
C ILE A 36 -0.13 -5.52 -2.96
N LYS A 37 -1.06 -6.46 -2.79
CA LYS A 37 -0.76 -7.77 -2.17
C LYS A 37 0.32 -8.52 -2.91
N LYS A 38 0.24 -8.53 -4.24
CA LYS A 38 1.19 -9.23 -5.11
C LYS A 38 2.58 -8.64 -4.98
N GLU A 39 2.72 -7.31 -4.99
CA GLU A 39 4.01 -6.64 -4.79
C GLU A 39 4.59 -6.91 -3.41
N ILE A 40 3.77 -6.85 -2.35
CA ILE A 40 4.20 -7.18 -0.99
C ILE A 40 4.65 -8.64 -0.87
N ALA A 41 3.92 -9.57 -1.51
CA ALA A 41 4.28 -10.99 -1.54
C ALA A 41 5.59 -11.24 -2.27
N ILE A 42 5.78 -10.64 -3.45
CA ILE A 42 7.01 -10.75 -4.26
C ILE A 42 8.19 -10.17 -3.50
N PHE A 43 8.02 -9.01 -2.87
CA PHE A 43 9.04 -8.40 -2.03
C PHE A 43 9.45 -9.33 -0.88
N TYR A 44 8.47 -9.87 -0.14
CA TYR A 44 8.73 -10.78 0.98
C TYR A 44 9.48 -12.03 0.54
N LEU A 45 9.04 -12.67 -0.55
CA LEU A 45 9.67 -13.85 -1.12
C LEU A 45 11.13 -13.57 -1.53
N LYS A 46 11.39 -12.46 -2.24
CA LYS A 46 12.75 -12.04 -2.63
C LYS A 46 13.65 -11.85 -1.42
N MET A 47 13.14 -11.30 -0.33
CA MET A 47 13.92 -11.10 0.89
C MET A 47 14.18 -12.41 1.63
N CYS A 48 13.22 -13.32 1.66
CA CYS A 48 13.40 -14.67 2.20
C CYS A 48 14.45 -15.46 1.41
N MET A 49 14.39 -15.45 0.08
CA MET A 49 15.40 -16.10 -0.78
C MET A 49 16.82 -15.55 -0.56
N LYS A 50 16.95 -14.29 -0.15
CA LYS A 50 18.23 -13.66 0.20
C LYS A 50 18.66 -13.87 1.65
N GLY A 51 17.92 -14.64 2.45
CA GLY A 51 18.17 -14.82 3.88
C GLY A 51 17.89 -13.57 4.74
N ARG A 52 17.19 -12.57 4.21
CA ARG A 52 16.95 -11.25 4.83
C ARG A 52 15.53 -11.09 5.38
N LYS A 53 14.92 -12.19 5.85
CA LYS A 53 13.54 -12.20 6.37
C LYS A 53 13.30 -11.14 7.45
N SER A 54 14.24 -10.97 8.38
CA SER A 54 14.11 -9.99 9.48
C SER A 54 13.99 -8.53 9.00
N ILE A 55 14.58 -8.19 7.85
CA ILE A 55 14.44 -6.87 7.23
C ILE A 55 13.05 -6.73 6.61
N ALA A 56 12.56 -7.78 5.95
CA ALA A 56 11.20 -7.79 5.39
C ALA A 56 10.14 -7.62 6.49
N ASP A 57 10.24 -8.37 7.59
CA ASP A 57 9.31 -8.27 8.73
C ASP A 57 9.33 -6.86 9.35
N LYS A 58 10.50 -6.20 9.43
CA LYS A 58 10.63 -4.81 9.89
C LYS A 58 9.91 -3.82 8.95
N ILE A 59 10.05 -4.00 7.64
CA ILE A 59 9.40 -3.16 6.63
C ILE A 59 7.88 -3.36 6.67
N LEU A 60 7.39 -4.60 6.73
CA LEU A 60 5.97 -4.91 6.89
C LEU A 60 5.39 -4.26 8.16
N SER A 61 6.10 -4.36 9.29
CA SER A 61 5.70 -3.76 10.57
C SER A 61 5.52 -2.24 10.46
N LYS A 62 6.40 -1.54 9.72
CA LYS A 62 6.28 -0.09 9.47
C LYS A 62 5.09 0.27 8.58
N MET A 63 4.64 -0.65 7.73
CA MET A 63 3.46 -0.46 6.88
C MET A 63 2.14 -0.78 7.61
N GLY A 64 2.21 -1.28 8.85
CA GLY A 64 1.04 -1.44 9.74
C GLY A 64 0.76 -2.86 10.20
N ARG A 65 1.34 -3.89 9.57
CA ARG A 65 1.19 -5.29 10.02
C ARG A 65 2.51 -6.05 9.89
N LYS A 66 2.95 -6.70 10.97
CA LYS A 66 4.23 -7.42 11.00
C LYS A 66 4.24 -8.70 10.16
N ASN A 67 3.12 -9.42 10.11
CA ASN A 67 3.09 -10.73 9.48
C ASN A 67 2.60 -10.64 8.03
N ILE A 68 3.30 -11.33 7.11
CA ILE A 68 2.90 -11.41 5.71
C ILE A 68 1.49 -12.00 5.52
N GLY A 69 1.10 -12.96 6.38
CA GLY A 69 -0.24 -13.56 6.35
C GLY A 69 -1.36 -12.53 6.58
N ASP A 70 -1.11 -11.50 7.38
CA ASP A 70 -2.09 -10.45 7.61
C ASP A 70 -2.22 -9.49 6.41
N TRP A 71 -1.16 -9.37 5.61
CA TRP A 71 -1.18 -8.61 4.34
C TRP A 71 -1.90 -9.36 3.23
N LEU A 72 -1.79 -10.69 3.18
CA LEU A 72 -2.44 -11.51 2.17
C LEU A 72 -3.95 -11.70 2.42
N LYS A 73 -4.42 -11.43 3.65
CA LYS A 73 -5.84 -11.49 4.06
C LYS A 73 -6.62 -10.19 3.87
N LEU A 74 -5.94 -9.09 3.56
CA LEU A 74 -6.61 -7.89 3.02
C LEU A 74 -7.35 -8.26 1.73
#